data_AF-A0A2A7UTF1-F1
#
_entry.id   AF-A0A2A7UTF1-F1
#
_cell.length_a   1.000
_cell.length_b   1.000
_cell.length_c   1.000
_cell.angle_alpha   90.00
_cell.angle_beta   90.00
_cell.angle_gamma   90.00
#
_symmetry.space_group_name_H-M   'P 1'
#
loop_
_entity.id
_entity.type
_entity.pdbx_description
1 polymer ?
#
loop_
_entity_poly.entity_id
_entity_poly.type
_entity_poly.pdbx_seq_one_letter_code
_entity_poly.pdbx_strand_id
1 'polypeptide(L)'
;MSIVVYYLLNTSPEGAEPAWQPQCLPYSDAQMGEALQQCQRLRSDARHAHVTISSELRDMVGPVGVAAVEGGRTPDGELYDWSKAGRAGASRKHAQQPPVQRKDMDT
;
A
#
# COMPACT_ATOMS: atom_id res chain seq x y z
N MET A 1 0.78 -4.71 19.42
CA MET A 1 1.48 -5.24 18.23
C MET A 1 0.48 -5.18 17.10
N SER A 2 0.63 -4.21 16.20
CA SER A 2 -0.31 -3.96 15.10
C SER A 2 0.34 -4.18 13.75
N ILE A 3 1.67 -4.27 13.69
CA ILE A 3 2.42 -4.59 12.47
C ILE A 3 3.30 -5.79 12.76
N VAL A 4 3.37 -6.71 11.80
CA VAL A 4 4.29 -7.85 11.83
C VAL A 4 4.96 -7.99 10.47
N VAL A 5 6.29 -8.08 10.46
CA VAL A 5 7.07 -8.42 9.27
C VAL A 5 7.40 -9.91 9.32
N TYR A 6 6.99 -10.64 8.29
CA TYR A 6 7.32 -12.05 8.08
C TYR A 6 8.35 -12.20 6.98
N TYR A 7 9.29 -13.12 7.15
CA TYR A 7 10.26 -13.46 6.10
C TYR A 7 10.81 -14.86 6.33
N LEU A 8 11.46 -15.42 5.31
CA LEU A 8 12.27 -16.63 5.42
C LEU A 8 13.75 -16.24 5.49
N LEU A 9 14.50 -16.86 6.39
CA LEU A 9 15.95 -16.72 6.53
C LEU A 9 16.63 -18.03 6.11
N ASN A 10 17.66 -17.92 5.26
CA ASN A 10 18.56 -19.01 4.92
C ASN A 10 19.88 -18.87 5.68
N THR A 11 20.12 -19.82 6.59
CA THR A 11 21.36 -19.91 7.36
C THR A 11 22.33 -20.95 6.80
N SER A 12 21.99 -21.64 5.71
CA SER A 12 22.89 -22.60 5.06
C SER A 12 24.21 -21.93 4.63
N PRO A 13 25.31 -22.70 4.57
CA PRO A 13 26.56 -22.26 3.96
C PRO A 13 26.35 -21.82 2.51
N GLU A 14 27.23 -20.95 2.02
CA GLU A 14 27.19 -20.50 0.63
C GLU A 14 27.42 -21.68 -0.33
N GLY A 15 26.60 -21.76 -1.38
CA GLY A 15 26.62 -22.86 -2.35
C GLY A 15 25.93 -24.16 -1.91
N ALA A 16 25.48 -24.26 -0.65
CA ALA A 16 24.66 -25.37 -0.19
C ALA A 16 23.17 -25.16 -0.50
N GLU A 17 22.40 -26.25 -0.47
CA GLU A 17 20.94 -26.17 -0.58
C GLU A 17 20.37 -25.27 0.54
N PRO A 18 19.51 -24.28 0.21
CA PRO A 18 19.01 -23.33 1.18
C PRO A 18 18.00 -23.98 2.13
N ALA A 19 18.25 -23.87 3.43
CA ALA A 19 17.33 -24.28 4.48
C ALA A 19 16.58 -23.04 5.01
N TRP A 20 15.36 -22.84 4.51
CA TRP A 20 14.55 -21.67 4.83
C TRP A 20 13.85 -21.80 6.19
N GLN A 21 14.06 -20.84 7.08
CA GLN A 21 13.43 -20.77 8.39
C GLN A 21 12.51 -19.56 8.49
N PRO A 22 11.24 -19.72 8.92
CA PRO A 22 10.34 -18.60 9.09
C PRO A 22 10.76 -17.72 10.26
N GLN A 23 10.68 -16.42 10.07
CA GLN A 23 10.99 -15.39 11.06
C GLN A 23 9.85 -14.39 11.14
N CYS A 24 9.66 -13.81 12.32
CA CYS A 24 8.68 -12.76 12.56
C CYS A 24 9.29 -11.62 13.39
N LEU A 25 8.98 -10.39 13.00
CA LEU A 25 9.41 -9.17 13.71
C LEU A 25 8.18 -8.32 14.03
N PRO A 26 7.84 -8.14 15.32
CA PRO A 26 6.69 -7.36 15.73
C PRO A 26 7.03 -5.87 15.86
N TYR A 27 6.07 -5.02 15.50
CA TYR A 27 6.15 -3.57 15.63
C TYR A 27 4.83 -3.00 16.19
N SER A 28 4.91 -1.82 16.81
CA SER A 28 3.75 -1.01 17.21
C SER A 28 3.29 -0.07 16.08
N ASP A 29 2.11 0.52 16.22
CA ASP A 29 1.50 1.39 15.19
C ASP A 29 2.40 2.60 14.86
N ALA A 30 3.11 3.11 15.88
CA ALA A 30 4.03 4.23 15.73
C ALA A 30 5.30 3.89 14.93
N GLN A 31 5.54 2.60 14.64
CA GLN A 31 6.78 2.10 14.04
C GLN A 31 6.59 1.63 12.59
N MET A 32 5.54 2.10 11.89
CA MET A 32 5.34 1.75 10.47
C MET A 32 6.57 2.10 9.61
N GLY A 33 7.19 3.26 9.83
CA GLY A 33 8.42 3.64 9.13
C GLY A 33 9.58 2.66 9.35
N GLU A 34 9.78 2.22 10.59
CA GLU A 34 10.82 1.24 10.95
C GLU A 34 10.54 -0.13 10.33
N ALA A 35 9.28 -0.58 10.34
CA ALA A 35 8.87 -1.85 9.73
C ALA A 35 9.09 -1.83 8.21
N LEU A 36 8.82 -0.71 7.54
CA LEU A 36 9.07 -0.54 6.11
C LEU A 36 10.57 -0.50 5.78
N GLN A 37 11.36 0.23 6.57
CA GLN A 37 12.81 0.25 6.43
C GLN A 37 13.41 -1.16 6.64
N GLN A 38 12.89 -1.91 7.61
CA GLN A 38 13.30 -3.29 7.83
C GLN A 38 12.97 -4.18 6.62
N CYS A 39 11.78 -4.04 6.03
CA CYS A 39 11.44 -4.77 4.81
C CYS A 39 12.43 -4.49 3.68
N GLN A 40 12.83 -3.22 3.48
CA GLN A 40 13.82 -2.85 2.47
C GLN A 40 15.18 -3.52 2.74
N ARG A 41 15.65 -3.46 3.99
CA ARG A 41 16.91 -4.10 4.40
C ARG A 41 16.89 -5.61 4.18
N LEU A 42 15.82 -6.28 4.60
CA LEU A 42 15.68 -7.73 4.42
C LEU A 42 15.70 -8.11 2.93
N ARG A 43 14.97 -7.37 2.08
CA ARG A 43 14.92 -7.64 0.62
C ARG A 43 16.25 -7.42 -0.09
N SER A 44 17.18 -6.68 0.50
CA SER A 44 18.49 -6.40 -0.10
C SER A 44 19.50 -7.54 0.08
N ASP A 45 19.20 -8.52 0.93
CA ASP A 45 20.08 -9.62 1.27
C ASP A 45 19.52 -10.95 0.74
N ALA A 46 20.32 -11.64 -0.07
CA ALA A 46 19.96 -12.91 -0.71
C ALA A 46 19.71 -14.06 0.28
N ARG A 47 20.12 -13.92 1.55
CA ARG A 47 19.78 -14.86 2.62
C ARG A 47 18.35 -14.68 3.13
N HIS A 48 17.61 -13.67 2.67
CA HIS A 48 16.20 -13.51 2.99
C HIS A 48 15.31 -13.72 1.78
N ALA A 49 14.14 -14.32 2.00
CA ALA A 49 13.12 -14.51 0.99
C ALA A 49 11.72 -14.25 1.55
N HIS A 50 10.73 -14.07 0.67
CA HIS A 50 9.31 -13.92 1.02
C HIS A 50 9.01 -12.83 2.08
N VAL A 51 9.72 -11.69 2.00
CA VAL A 51 9.55 -10.56 2.93
C VAL A 51 8.18 -9.91 2.74
N THR A 52 7.29 -10.14 3.69
CA THR A 52 5.90 -9.68 3.73
C THR A 52 5.62 -8.89 5.01
N ILE A 53 4.72 -7.92 4.92
CA ILE A 53 4.29 -7.11 6.06
C ILE A 53 2.78 -7.28 6.20
N SER A 54 2.33 -7.57 7.41
CA SER A 54 0.92 -7.55 7.79
C SER A 54 0.73 -6.42 8.79
N SER A 55 -0.33 -5.63 8.63
CA SER A 55 -0.62 -4.51 9.53
C SER A 55 -2.11 -4.32 9.75
N GLU A 56 -2.48 -4.10 11.00
CA GLU A 56 -3.80 -3.73 11.51
C GLU A 56 -3.65 -2.42 12.29
N LEU A 57 -3.35 -1.32 11.58
CA LEU A 57 -3.18 -0.02 12.24
C LEU A 57 -4.51 0.50 12.77
N ARG A 58 -4.50 1.13 13.96
CA ARG A 58 -5.72 1.75 14.53
C ARG A 58 -6.32 2.84 13.66
N ASP A 59 -5.49 3.59 12.94
CA ASP A 59 -5.90 4.69 12.06
C ASP A 59 -5.96 4.27 10.58
N MET A 60 -6.05 2.97 10.26
CA MET A 60 -6.23 2.54 8.87
C MET A 60 -7.56 3.05 8.30
N VAL A 61 -7.57 3.33 6.99
CA VAL A 61 -8.74 3.87 6.30
C VAL A 61 -9.88 2.85 6.33
N GLY A 62 -10.81 3.04 7.27
CA GLY A 62 -12.01 2.23 7.43
C GLY A 62 -12.07 1.47 8.77
N PRO A 63 -13.23 1.48 9.46
CA PRO A 63 -13.50 0.59 10.58
C PRO A 63 -13.29 -0.87 10.23
N VAL A 64 -12.91 -1.66 11.24
CA VAL A 64 -12.81 -3.13 11.12
C VAL A 64 -14.12 -3.69 10.56
N GLY A 65 -14.03 -4.42 9.44
CA GLY A 65 -15.18 -5.05 8.78
C GLY A 65 -15.77 -4.25 7.61
N VAL A 66 -15.27 -3.05 7.30
CA VAL A 66 -15.74 -2.29 6.13
C VAL A 66 -14.74 -2.40 4.98
N ALA A 67 -15.17 -3.08 3.90
CA ALA A 67 -14.31 -3.47 2.79
C ALA A 67 -14.43 -2.56 1.55
N ALA A 68 -15.37 -1.60 1.52
CA ALA A 68 -15.63 -0.79 0.35
C ALA A 68 -16.19 0.61 0.68
N VAL A 69 -15.96 1.53 -0.26
CA VAL A 69 -16.63 2.83 -0.35
C VAL A 69 -18.02 2.58 -0.95
N GLU A 70 -19.06 2.86 -0.18
CA GLU A 70 -20.45 2.71 -0.62
C GLU A 70 -21.05 4.09 -0.90
N GLY A 71 -21.73 4.25 -2.04
CA GLY A 71 -22.38 5.52 -2.39
C GLY A 71 -21.43 6.73 -2.51
N GLY A 72 -20.15 6.51 -2.79
CA GLY A 72 -19.14 7.58 -2.85
C GLY A 72 -18.73 8.14 -1.49
N ARG A 73 -19.00 7.41 -0.41
CA ARG A 73 -18.61 7.78 0.95
C ARG A 73 -17.71 6.73 1.56
N THR A 74 -16.73 7.19 2.32
CA THR A 74 -15.97 6.33 3.21
C THR A 74 -16.87 5.81 4.34
N PRO A 75 -16.42 4.77 5.05
CA PRO A 75 -17.23 4.15 6.11
C PRO A 75 -17.57 5.06 7.30
N ASP A 76 -16.77 6.10 7.53
CA ASP A 76 -16.99 7.16 8.52
C ASP A 76 -17.93 8.27 8.00
N GLY A 77 -18.49 8.12 6.79
CA GLY A 77 -19.48 9.01 6.20
C GLY A 77 -18.89 10.18 5.43
N GLU A 78 -17.56 10.33 5.43
CA GLU A 78 -16.85 11.35 4.66
C GLU A 78 -17.00 11.10 3.15
N LEU A 79 -17.02 12.18 2.38
CA LEU A 79 -17.11 12.06 0.94
C LEU A 79 -15.78 11.54 0.40
N TYR A 80 -15.80 10.38 -0.27
CA TYR A 80 -14.60 9.81 -0.86
C TYR A 80 -14.43 10.31 -2.29
N ASP A 81 -13.52 11.26 -2.49
CA ASP A 81 -13.23 11.89 -3.79
C ASP A 81 -12.28 11.07 -4.69
N TRP A 82 -11.61 10.07 -4.11
CA TRP A 82 -10.70 9.21 -4.85
C TRP A 82 -11.47 8.23 -5.74
N SER A 83 -11.44 8.48 -7.05
CA SER A 83 -11.85 7.50 -8.07
C SER A 83 -10.64 6.91 -8.79
N LYS A 84 -10.63 5.58 -9.00
CA LYS A 84 -9.64 4.91 -9.89
C LYS A 84 -9.69 5.49 -11.31
N ALA A 85 -10.89 5.94 -11.73
CA ALA A 85 -11.16 6.67 -12.97
C ALA A 85 -10.34 7.97 -13.12
N GLY A 86 -10.08 8.69 -12.01
CA GLY A 86 -9.33 9.95 -12.01
C GLY A 86 -7.85 9.82 -12.35
N ARG A 87 -7.23 8.63 -12.15
CA ARG A 87 -5.83 8.35 -12.53
C ARG A 87 -5.68 7.40 -13.71
N ALA A 88 -6.59 6.43 -13.89
CA ALA A 88 -6.51 5.45 -14.97
C ALA A 88 -7.05 5.98 -16.32
N GLY A 89 -7.27 7.29 -16.44
CA GLY A 89 -7.69 7.89 -17.71
C GLY A 89 -9.10 7.50 -18.12
N ALA A 90 -10.08 7.56 -17.19
CA ALA A 90 -11.45 7.67 -17.66
C ALA A 90 -11.55 8.99 -18.42
N SER A 91 -11.75 8.91 -19.74
CA SER A 91 -11.94 10.06 -20.61
C SER A 91 -12.97 10.99 -19.97
N ARG A 92 -12.57 12.23 -19.66
CA ARG A 92 -13.51 13.27 -19.19
C ARG A 92 -14.70 13.29 -20.15
N LYS A 93 -15.92 13.57 -19.68
CA LYS A 93 -17.14 13.59 -20.50
C LYS A 93 -17.05 14.49 -21.76
N HIS A 94 -16.05 15.39 -21.82
CA HIS A 94 -15.72 16.24 -22.96
C HIS A 94 -14.27 16.09 -23.45
N ALA A 95 -13.63 14.94 -23.24
CA ALA A 95 -12.22 14.74 -23.61
C ALA A 95 -11.94 14.91 -25.12
N GLN A 96 -12.97 14.80 -25.96
CA GLN A 96 -12.88 15.07 -27.41
C GLN A 96 -13.12 16.55 -27.78
N GLN A 97 -13.53 17.40 -26.85
CA GLN A 97 -13.67 18.83 -27.13
C GLN A 97 -12.29 19.49 -27.06
N PRO A 98 -11.94 20.35 -28.04
CA PRO A 98 -10.71 21.12 -27.97
C PRO A 98 -10.65 21.92 -26.66
N PRO A 99 -9.47 22.06 -26.04
CA PRO A 99 -9.32 22.87 -24.84
C PRO A 99 -9.78 24.31 -25.14
N VAL A 100 -10.74 24.80 -24.35
CA VAL A 100 -11.25 26.19 -24.43
C VAL A 100 -10.06 27.13 -24.21
N GLN A 101 -9.78 27.99 -25.18
CA GLN A 101 -8.68 28.93 -25.07
C GLN A 101 -9.17 30.16 -24.30
N ARG A 102 -8.26 30.82 -23.59
CA ARG A 102 -8.58 32.02 -22.78
C ARG A 102 -9.31 33.12 -23.57
N LYS A 103 -9.10 33.18 -24.88
CA LYS A 103 -9.76 34.11 -25.82
C LYS A 103 -11.26 33.82 -26.05
N ASP A 104 -11.72 32.62 -25.71
CA ASP A 104 -13.09 32.15 -25.90
C ASP A 104 -13.94 32.37 -24.62
N MET A 105 -13.35 32.93 -23.56
CA MET A 105 -13.95 33.07 -22.23
C MET A 105 -14.49 34.48 -21.95
N ASP A 106 -14.24 35.44 -22.87
CA ASP A 106 -14.60 36.86 -22.75
C ASP A 106 -15.69 37.29 -23.78
N THR A 107 -16.66 36.42 -24.06
CA THR A 107 -17.95 36.74 -24.73
C THR A 107 -19.10 36.18 -23.93
#